data_AF-A0A2V7ZVP7-F1
#
_entry.id   AF-A0A2V7ZVP7-F1
#
_cell.length_a   1.000
_cell.length_b   1.000
_cell.length_c   1.000
_cell.angle_alpha   90.00
_cell.angle_beta   90.00
_cell.angle_gamma   90.00
#
_symmetry.space_group_name_H-M   'P 1'
#
loop_
_entity.id
_entity.type
_entity.pdbx_description
1 polymer ?
#
loop_
_entity_poly.entity_id
_entity_poly.type
_entity_poly.pdbx_seq_one_letter_code
_entity_poly.pdbx_strand_id
1 'polypeptide(L)'
;ARLNTDTQHLAYVLRPGEEDAPEGLRKALANANALQDMTMEEIRPGRTGNGILGATLARMKARGIQGSVYSHPIGLHGHGAGPLIGLWDYQDGVAGRGDAKVIPSMWFSIELQATTPVPEWGGQPVRMAQEEDAVIAADGKIRWALRRQDRFFLVK
;
A
#
# COMPACT_ATOMS: atom_id res chain seq x y z
N ALA A 1 11.81 19.91 15.21
CA ALA A 1 11.51 18.48 15.08
C ALA A 1 11.54 18.10 13.60
N ARG A 2 12.03 16.91 13.24
CA ARG A 2 12.06 16.41 11.86
C ARG A 2 10.81 15.56 11.62
N LEU A 3 10.06 15.85 10.56
CA LEU A 3 9.00 14.99 10.06
C LEU A 3 9.63 13.92 9.17
N ASN A 4 9.23 12.66 9.34
CA ASN A 4 9.61 11.55 8.48
C ASN A 4 8.47 11.25 7.51
N THR A 5 8.86 10.83 6.32
CA THR A 5 8.02 10.40 5.20
C THR A 5 8.61 9.09 4.70
N ASP A 6 7.78 8.17 4.25
CA ASP A 6 8.23 6.89 3.68
C ASP A 6 7.51 6.63 2.36
N THR A 7 8.27 6.30 1.32
CA THR A 7 7.75 6.24 -0.05
C THR A 7 8.62 5.33 -0.90
N GLN A 8 7.96 4.44 -1.63
CA GLN A 8 8.60 3.49 -2.53
C GLN A 8 7.82 3.41 -3.84
N HIS A 9 8.50 3.73 -4.93
CA HIS A 9 7.99 3.60 -6.30
C HIS A 9 8.82 2.60 -7.10
N LEU A 10 8.23 2.08 -8.17
CA LEU A 10 8.86 1.18 -9.12
C LEU A 10 9.17 1.90 -10.44
N ALA A 11 10.31 1.60 -11.04
CA ALA A 11 10.64 2.03 -12.38
C ALA A 11 10.75 0.81 -13.31
N TYR A 12 10.44 1.01 -14.59
CA TYR A 12 10.66 0.02 -15.63
C TYR A 12 11.82 0.46 -16.53
N VAL A 13 12.80 -0.42 -16.70
CA VAL A 13 13.90 -0.21 -17.65
C VAL A 13 13.47 -0.76 -19.00
N LEU A 14 13.38 0.12 -19.98
CA LEU A 14 12.94 -0.23 -21.33
C LEU A 14 13.98 -1.12 -22.01
N ARG A 15 13.53 -2.19 -22.67
CA ARG A 15 14.35 -2.94 -23.62
C ARG A 15 14.50 -2.14 -24.91
N PRO A 16 15.54 -2.42 -25.72
CA PRO A 16 15.71 -1.76 -27.01
C PRO A 16 14.43 -1.84 -27.86
N GLY A 17 13.91 -0.68 -28.26
CA GLY A 17 12.69 -0.54 -29.07
C GLY A 17 11.37 -0.50 -28.29
N GLU A 18 11.38 -0.67 -26.96
CA GLU A 18 10.19 -0.42 -26.13
C GLU A 18 10.04 1.10 -25.86
N GLU A 19 8.80 1.59 -25.94
CA GLU A 19 8.46 2.98 -25.59
C GLU A 19 7.69 3.09 -24.26
N ASP A 20 7.14 1.97 -23.77
CA ASP A 20 6.38 1.90 -22.52
C ASP A 20 6.53 0.51 -21.88
N ALA A 21 6.14 0.39 -20.61
CA ALA A 21 6.07 -0.89 -19.92
C ALA A 21 5.00 -1.82 -20.54
N PRO A 22 5.25 -3.14 -20.60
CA PRO A 22 4.27 -4.13 -21.02
C PRO A 22 2.90 -3.96 -20.31
N GLU A 23 1.82 -4.29 -21.02
CA GLU A 23 0.45 -4.16 -20.50
C GLU A 23 0.25 -4.98 -19.22
N GLY A 24 0.84 -6.18 -19.15
CA GLY A 24 0.82 -7.02 -17.97
C GLY A 24 1.47 -6.36 -16.74
N LEU A 25 2.56 -5.59 -16.92
CA LEU A 25 3.19 -4.85 -15.82
C LEU A 25 2.32 -3.66 -15.40
N ARG A 26 1.75 -2.92 -16.35
CA ARG A 26 0.80 -1.83 -16.05
C ARG A 26 -0.42 -2.34 -15.28
N LYS A 27 -0.96 -3.49 -15.66
CA LYS A 27 -2.04 -4.17 -14.94
C LYS A 27 -1.61 -4.59 -13.53
N ALA A 28 -0.39 -5.10 -13.38
CA ALA A 28 0.16 -5.45 -12.07
C ALA A 28 0.27 -4.23 -11.15
N LEU A 29 0.73 -3.08 -11.65
CA LEU A 29 0.75 -1.81 -10.89
C LEU A 29 -0.67 -1.38 -10.51
N ALA A 30 -1.61 -1.44 -11.44
CA ALA A 30 -3.02 -1.12 -11.17
C ALA A 30 -3.63 -2.00 -10.08
N ASN A 31 -3.27 -3.28 -10.00
CA ASN A 31 -3.70 -4.16 -8.89
C ASN A 31 -3.13 -3.72 -7.54
N ALA A 32 -1.87 -3.27 -7.49
CA ALA A 32 -1.29 -2.70 -6.27
C ALA A 32 -2.00 -1.39 -5.88
N ASN A 33 -2.31 -0.51 -6.84
CA ASN A 33 -3.07 0.71 -6.55
C ASN A 33 -4.49 0.40 -6.07
N ALA A 34 -5.16 -0.61 -6.62
CA ALA A 34 -6.46 -1.05 -6.13
C ALA A 34 -6.37 -1.55 -4.67
N LEU A 35 -5.28 -2.20 -4.29
CA LEU A 35 -5.03 -2.60 -2.91
C LEU A 35 -4.77 -1.40 -1.99
N GLN A 36 -4.03 -0.38 -2.46
CA GLN A 36 -3.91 0.90 -1.76
C GLN A 36 -5.26 1.58 -1.52
N ASP A 37 -6.13 1.61 -2.53
CA ASP A 37 -7.48 2.18 -2.41
C ASP A 37 -8.31 1.43 -1.36
N MET A 38 -8.30 0.09 -1.39
CA MET A 38 -8.99 -0.71 -0.39
C MET A 38 -8.45 -0.44 1.03
N THR A 39 -7.13 -0.40 1.22
CA THR A 39 -6.52 -0.09 2.52
C THR A 39 -6.93 1.30 3.01
N MET A 40 -6.79 2.32 2.17
CA MET A 40 -7.15 3.71 2.49
C MET A 40 -8.61 3.86 2.89
N GLU A 41 -9.52 3.22 2.16
CA GLU A 41 -10.95 3.29 2.45
C GLU A 41 -11.33 2.65 3.79
N GLU A 42 -10.59 1.64 4.25
CA GLU A 42 -10.80 1.00 5.54
C GLU A 42 -10.21 1.80 6.71
N ILE A 43 -9.18 2.62 6.48
CA ILE A 43 -8.57 3.47 7.53
C ILE A 43 -9.49 4.62 7.89
N ARG A 44 -10.08 4.54 9.10
CA ARG A 44 -10.97 5.57 9.66
C ARG A 44 -10.80 5.64 11.18
N PRO A 45 -10.96 6.82 11.81
CA PRO A 45 -10.90 6.93 13.27
C PRO A 45 -11.79 5.92 14.00
N GLY A 46 -11.26 5.36 15.09
CA GLY A 46 -11.96 4.39 15.94
C GLY A 46 -11.77 2.93 15.55
N ARG A 47 -11.32 2.62 14.32
CA ARG A 47 -11.00 1.24 13.90
C ARG A 47 -9.63 0.81 14.42
N THR A 48 -9.48 -0.49 14.66
CA THR A 48 -8.19 -1.10 15.00
C THR A 48 -7.42 -1.47 13.74
N GLY A 49 -6.09 -1.55 13.85
CA GLY A 49 -5.24 -2.01 12.75
C GLY A 49 -5.58 -3.42 12.27
N ASN A 50 -5.87 -4.33 13.20
CA ASN A 50 -6.33 -5.70 12.90
C ASN A 50 -7.70 -5.71 12.18
N GLY A 51 -8.63 -4.85 12.61
CA GLY A 51 -9.93 -4.72 11.96
C GLY A 51 -9.87 -4.07 10.57
N ILE A 52 -8.86 -3.25 10.31
CA ILE A 52 -8.57 -2.68 8.99
C ILE A 52 -7.96 -3.77 8.10
N LEU A 53 -6.91 -4.45 8.59
CA LEU A 53 -6.23 -5.54 7.87
C LEU A 53 -7.24 -6.60 7.40
N GLY A 54 -8.05 -7.14 8.30
CA GLY A 54 -9.02 -8.19 7.97
C GLY A 54 -10.03 -7.75 6.90
N ALA A 55 -10.52 -6.51 6.97
CA ALA A 55 -11.45 -5.98 5.98
C ALA A 55 -10.78 -5.77 4.62
N THR A 56 -9.58 -5.20 4.59
CA THR A 56 -8.79 -5.02 3.37
C THR A 56 -8.50 -6.36 2.70
N LEU A 57 -8.05 -7.37 3.46
CA LEU A 57 -7.74 -8.70 2.91
C LEU A 57 -8.98 -9.41 2.37
N ALA A 58 -10.13 -9.27 3.03
CA ALA A 58 -11.40 -9.80 2.52
C ALA A 58 -11.76 -9.18 1.16
N ARG A 59 -11.61 -7.85 1.02
CA ARG A 59 -11.86 -7.14 -0.25
C ARG A 59 -10.83 -7.49 -1.32
N MET A 60 -9.56 -7.61 -0.95
CA MET A 60 -8.46 -8.04 -1.83
C MET A 60 -8.76 -9.42 -2.44
N LYS A 61 -9.12 -10.39 -1.59
CA LYS A 61 -9.51 -11.73 -2.02
C LYS A 61 -10.75 -11.72 -2.91
N ALA A 62 -11.77 -10.93 -2.57
CA ALA A 62 -12.99 -10.81 -3.38
C ALA A 62 -12.72 -10.23 -4.78
N ARG A 63 -11.70 -9.38 -4.93
CA ARG A 63 -11.24 -8.86 -6.23
C ARG A 63 -10.28 -9.80 -6.98
N GLY A 64 -9.92 -10.95 -6.41
CA GLY A 64 -8.98 -11.89 -7.02
C GLY A 64 -7.54 -11.37 -7.04
N ILE A 65 -7.20 -10.39 -6.19
CA ILE A 65 -5.84 -9.86 -6.07
C ILE A 65 -5.07 -10.75 -5.08
N GLN A 66 -3.87 -11.16 -5.45
CA GLN A 66 -2.91 -11.79 -4.54
C GLN A 66 -1.95 -10.74 -4.03
N GLY A 67 -1.67 -10.72 -2.73
CA GLY A 67 -0.87 -9.66 -2.13
C GLY A 67 -0.71 -9.80 -0.63
N SER A 68 -0.04 -8.82 -0.04
CA SER A 68 0.05 -8.64 1.40
C SER A 68 -0.02 -7.16 1.75
N VAL A 69 -0.58 -6.88 2.93
CA VAL A 69 -0.81 -5.52 3.45
C VAL A 69 0.09 -5.30 4.65
N TYR A 70 0.79 -4.16 4.67
CA TYR A 70 1.57 -3.72 5.82
C TYR A 70 1.52 -2.20 5.90
N SER A 71 0.84 -1.60 6.88
CA SER A 71 0.89 -0.15 7.02
C SER A 71 1.15 0.24 8.46
N HIS A 72 1.89 1.32 8.66
CA HIS A 72 2.29 1.76 9.99
C HIS A 72 2.10 3.26 10.17
N PRO A 73 1.87 3.73 11.41
CA PRO A 73 1.89 5.15 11.70
C PRO A 73 3.27 5.73 11.36
N ILE A 74 3.28 6.95 10.84
CA ILE A 74 4.50 7.72 10.56
C ILE A 74 4.36 9.14 11.09
N GLY A 75 5.49 9.84 11.25
CA GLY A 75 5.51 11.22 11.70
C GLY A 75 6.85 11.58 12.30
N LEU A 76 6.92 11.79 13.61
CA LEU A 76 8.19 12.09 14.30
C LEU A 76 9.18 10.92 14.27
N HIS A 77 8.67 9.70 14.12
CA HIS A 77 9.44 8.48 13.91
C HIS A 77 9.07 7.88 12.55
N GLY A 78 10.02 7.20 11.89
CA GLY A 78 9.73 6.44 10.67
C GLY A 78 8.66 5.38 10.94
N HIS A 79 8.81 4.60 12.02
CA HIS A 79 7.75 3.74 12.55
C HIS A 79 7.20 4.35 13.85
N GLY A 80 6.06 5.03 13.75
CA GLY A 80 5.40 5.71 14.86
C GLY A 80 4.54 4.79 15.74
N ALA A 81 4.15 5.33 16.90
CA ALA A 81 3.19 4.67 17.78
C ALA A 81 1.77 4.76 17.20
N GLY A 82 1.01 3.68 17.32
CA GLY A 82 -0.36 3.57 16.80
C GLY A 82 -0.62 2.20 16.17
N PRO A 83 -1.72 2.04 15.45
CA PRO A 83 -2.13 0.73 14.94
C PRO A 83 -1.25 0.27 13.77
N LEU A 84 -0.66 -0.91 13.90
CA LEU A 84 -0.14 -1.64 12.75
C LEU A 84 -1.28 -2.29 11.95
N ILE A 85 -1.21 -2.17 10.63
CA ILE A 85 -2.14 -2.83 9.71
C ILE A 85 -1.36 -3.94 9.00
N GLY A 86 -1.27 -5.11 9.63
CA GLY A 86 -0.52 -6.26 9.13
C GLY A 86 1.00 -6.10 9.21
N LEU A 87 1.70 -7.14 8.77
CA LEU A 87 3.12 -7.20 8.41
C LEU A 87 3.25 -8.15 7.22
N TRP A 88 4.34 -8.12 6.47
CA TRP A 88 4.52 -8.99 5.28
C TRP A 88 4.29 -10.48 5.57
N ASP A 89 4.57 -10.94 6.80
CA ASP A 89 4.42 -12.31 7.31
C ASP A 89 3.26 -12.50 8.32
N TYR A 90 2.56 -11.42 8.73
CA TYR A 90 1.42 -11.46 9.66
C TYR A 90 0.17 -10.89 9.00
N GLN A 91 -0.50 -11.71 8.20
CA GLN A 91 -1.74 -11.35 7.50
C GLN A 91 -3.01 -11.74 8.28
N ASP A 92 -2.89 -12.52 9.35
CA ASP A 92 -4.02 -12.87 10.24
C ASP A 92 -4.22 -11.87 11.40
N GLY A 93 -3.34 -10.86 11.49
CA GLY A 93 -3.34 -9.85 12.54
C GLY A 93 -2.01 -9.75 13.28
N VAL A 94 -1.79 -8.62 13.94
CA VAL A 94 -0.61 -8.34 14.76
C VAL A 94 -1.07 -8.15 16.20
N ALA A 95 -0.91 -9.18 17.03
CA ALA A 95 -1.39 -9.15 18.42
C ALA A 95 -0.79 -7.97 19.21
N GLY A 96 -1.63 -7.22 19.94
CA GLY A 96 -1.26 -6.03 20.69
C GLY A 96 -1.03 -4.81 19.81
N ARG A 97 -0.09 -4.87 18.85
CA ARG A 97 0.29 -3.71 18.01
C ARG A 97 -0.79 -3.34 16.98
N GLY A 98 -1.58 -4.30 16.53
CA GLY A 98 -2.73 -4.08 15.64
C GLY A 98 -4.02 -3.74 16.38
N ASP A 99 -4.05 -3.80 17.72
CA ASP A 99 -5.27 -3.56 18.52
C ASP A 99 -5.46 -2.08 18.89
N ALA A 100 -4.43 -1.26 18.72
CA ALA A 100 -4.54 0.19 18.87
C ALA A 100 -5.57 0.74 17.88
N LYS A 101 -6.17 1.90 18.20
CA LYS A 101 -7.15 2.55 17.34
C LYS A 101 -6.52 3.67 16.52
N VAL A 102 -7.02 3.82 15.30
CA VAL A 102 -6.80 5.02 14.49
C VAL A 102 -7.44 6.21 15.19
N ILE A 103 -6.75 7.35 15.25
CA ILE A 103 -7.28 8.63 15.74
C ILE A 103 -7.10 9.72 14.66
N PRO A 104 -7.87 10.82 14.71
CA PRO A 104 -7.67 11.95 13.81
C PRO A 104 -6.26 12.55 13.91
N SER A 105 -5.80 13.20 12.84
CA SER A 105 -4.47 13.82 12.74
C SER A 105 -3.28 12.83 12.76
N MET A 106 -3.52 11.53 12.64
CA MET A 106 -2.49 10.53 12.37
C MET A 106 -2.03 10.56 10.91
N TRP A 107 -0.78 10.15 10.69
CA TRP A 107 -0.23 9.85 9.38
C TRP A 107 0.12 8.37 9.32
N PHE A 108 0.00 7.78 8.14
CA PHE A 108 0.41 6.40 7.86
C PHE A 108 1.36 6.37 6.68
N SER A 109 2.36 5.49 6.73
CA SER A 109 2.91 4.93 5.50
C SER A 109 2.02 3.76 5.06
N ILE A 110 1.44 3.88 3.86
CA ILE A 110 0.59 2.86 3.23
C ILE A 110 1.47 1.96 2.38
N GLU A 111 2.07 0.97 3.01
CA GLU A 111 2.92 -0.02 2.36
C GLU A 111 2.14 -1.32 2.05
N LEU A 112 2.39 -1.92 0.89
CA LEU A 112 1.77 -3.18 0.49
C LEU A 112 2.39 -3.71 -0.78
N GLN A 113 1.99 -4.92 -1.17
CA GLN A 113 2.32 -5.46 -2.47
C GLN A 113 1.16 -6.24 -3.06
N ALA A 114 1.03 -6.16 -4.38
CA ALA A 114 0.21 -7.08 -5.15
C ALA A 114 1.09 -7.89 -6.10
N THR A 115 0.86 -9.19 -6.17
CA THR A 115 1.53 -10.11 -7.11
C THR A 115 0.58 -10.43 -8.25
N THR A 116 1.03 -10.18 -9.48
CA THR A 116 0.23 -10.42 -10.70
C THR A 116 1.05 -11.21 -11.71
N PRO A 117 0.53 -12.31 -12.28
CA PRO A 117 1.16 -12.99 -13.41
C PRO A 117 1.22 -12.08 -14.65
N VAL A 118 2.39 -11.96 -15.27
CA VAL A 118 2.63 -11.10 -16.44
C VAL A 118 2.73 -11.95 -17.71
N PRO A 119 1.74 -11.91 -18.62
CA PRO A 119 1.72 -12.74 -19.83
C PRO A 119 2.95 -12.55 -20.73
N GLU A 120 3.40 -11.32 -20.90
CA GLU A 120 4.55 -10.97 -21.73
C GLU A 120 5.87 -11.55 -21.20
N TRP A 121 5.89 -11.99 -19.93
CA TRP A 121 7.01 -12.66 -19.27
C TRP A 121 6.69 -14.14 -19.01
N GLY A 122 5.87 -14.77 -19.85
CA GLY A 122 5.54 -16.19 -19.74
C GLY A 122 4.69 -16.53 -18.50
N GLY A 123 3.91 -15.58 -18.00
CA GLY A 123 3.12 -15.75 -16.79
C GLY A 123 3.92 -15.61 -15.49
N GLN A 124 5.14 -15.08 -15.55
CA GLN A 124 5.95 -14.81 -14.36
C GLN A 124 5.14 -13.98 -13.34
N PRO A 125 5.03 -14.42 -12.07
CA PRO A 125 4.43 -13.62 -11.02
C PRO A 125 5.35 -12.44 -10.69
N VAL A 126 4.86 -11.22 -10.88
CA VAL A 126 5.61 -9.99 -10.56
C VAL A 126 4.98 -9.31 -9.36
N ARG A 127 5.82 -9.07 -8.35
CA ARG A 127 5.47 -8.33 -7.14
C ARG A 127 5.56 -6.84 -7.40
N MET A 128 4.45 -6.12 -7.24
CA MET A 128 4.38 -4.67 -7.26
C MET A 128 4.27 -4.16 -5.84
N ALA A 129 5.43 -3.90 -5.22
CA ALA A 129 5.49 -3.26 -3.91
C ALA A 129 5.34 -1.73 -4.06
N GLN A 130 4.49 -1.13 -3.25
CA GLN A 130 4.17 0.30 -3.29
C GLN A 130 4.10 0.83 -1.86
N GLU A 131 4.52 2.08 -1.68
CA GLU A 131 4.48 2.75 -0.39
C GLU A 131 4.25 4.25 -0.57
N GLU A 132 3.30 4.80 0.17
CA GLU A 132 2.92 6.21 0.11
C GLU A 132 2.42 6.72 1.45
N ASP A 133 2.78 7.95 1.81
CA ASP A 133 2.24 8.59 3.00
C ASP A 133 0.78 9.05 2.80
N ALA A 134 -0.04 8.80 3.82
CA ALA A 134 -1.42 9.27 3.92
C ALA A 134 -1.65 10.03 5.22
N VAL A 135 -2.52 11.04 5.17
CA VAL A 135 -2.87 11.90 6.31
C VAL A 135 -4.35 11.75 6.62
N ILE A 136 -4.65 11.52 7.89
CA ILE A 136 -6.00 11.59 8.42
C ILE A 136 -6.21 13.01 8.96
N ALA A 137 -7.12 13.76 8.36
CA ALA A 137 -7.44 15.11 8.81
C ALA A 137 -8.14 15.09 10.19
N ALA A 138 -8.25 16.27 10.81
CA ALA A 138 -8.93 16.42 12.10
C ALA A 138 -10.43 16.02 12.04
N ASP A 139 -11.07 16.12 10.87
CA ASP A 139 -12.43 15.65 10.63
C ASP A 139 -12.53 14.14 10.34
N GLY A 140 -11.40 13.43 10.40
CA GLY A 140 -11.31 11.99 10.21
C GLY A 140 -11.20 11.52 8.76
N LYS A 141 -11.20 12.43 7.78
CA LYS A 141 -11.03 12.05 6.36
C LYS A 141 -9.57 11.77 6.05
N ILE A 142 -9.33 10.66 5.35
CA ILE A 142 -8.01 10.30 4.87
C ILE A 142 -7.77 10.82 3.45
N ARG A 143 -6.53 11.24 3.18
CA ARG A 143 -6.05 11.60 1.85
C ARG A 143 -4.57 11.27 1.72
N TRP A 144 -4.09 11.11 0.49
CA TRP A 144 -2.66 11.06 0.25
C TRP A 144 -1.98 12.36 0.74
N ALA A 145 -0.80 12.22 1.34
CA ALA A 145 0.02 13.36 1.75
C ALA A 145 0.53 14.11 0.52
N LEU A 146 0.95 13.34 -0.49
CA LEU A 146 1.31 13.80 -1.84
C LEU A 146 0.48 13.03 -2.89
N ARG A 147 1.07 12.70 -4.04
CA ARG A 147 0.49 11.88 -5.10
C ARG A 147 1.09 10.49 -4.99
N ARG A 148 0.29 9.46 -5.25
CA ARG A 148 0.82 8.11 -5.41
C ARG A 148 1.46 7.89 -6.77
N GLN A 149 2.25 6.82 -6.90
CA GLN A 149 2.55 6.24 -8.20
C GLN A 149 1.32 5.56 -8.80
N ASP A 150 0.93 5.96 -10.01
CA ASP A 150 -0.14 5.34 -10.82
C ASP A 150 0.33 4.95 -12.24
N ARG A 151 1.59 5.26 -12.56
CA ARG A 151 2.26 4.94 -13.82
C ARG A 151 3.73 4.63 -13.57
N PHE A 152 4.33 3.80 -14.41
CA PHE A 152 5.77 3.52 -14.30
C PHE A 152 6.61 4.77 -14.58
N PHE A 153 7.67 4.93 -13.81
CA PHE A 153 8.82 5.70 -14.26
C PHE A 153 9.57 4.87 -15.29
N LEU A 154 9.76 5.42 -16.49
CA LEU A 154 10.49 4.73 -17.55
C LEU A 154 11.95 5.16 -17.54
N VAL A 155 12.85 4.19 -17.51
CA VAL A 155 14.30 4.39 -17.63
C VAL A 155 14.70 3.96 -19.04
N LYS A 156 15.30 4.88 -19.79
CA LYS A 156 15.86 4.66 -21.13
C LYS A 156 17.37 4.51 -21.06
#